data_AF-A0A0D6LI45-F1
#
_entry.id   AF-A0A0D6LI45-F1
#
_cell.length_a   1.000
_cell.length_b   1.000
_cell.length_c   1.000
_cell.angle_alpha   90.00
_cell.angle_beta   90.00
_cell.angle_gamma   90.00
#
_symmetry.space_group_name_H-M   'P 1'
#
loop_
_entity.id
_entity.type
_entity.pdbx_description
1 polymer ?
#
loop_
_entity_poly.entity_id
_entity_poly.type
_entity_poly.pdbx_seq_one_letter_code
_entity_poly.pdbx_strand_id
1 'polypeptide(L)' 'MTGAHAVKIIGWGKENDVPYWLVANSWNTDWGEDGYFRILRGENHCNIEKAIVIGVPRL' A
#
# COMPACT_ATOMS: atom_id res chain seq x y z
N MET A 1 -17.63 -10.98 1.06
CA MET A 1 -16.53 -10.10 1.56
C MET A 1 -15.22 -10.86 1.39
N THR A 2 -14.21 -10.24 0.80
CA THR A 2 -12.96 -10.92 0.38
C THR A 2 -11.86 -10.95 1.45
N GLY A 3 -12.12 -10.44 2.66
CA GLY A 3 -11.19 -10.48 3.79
C GLY A 3 -10.26 -9.26 3.89
N ALA A 4 -9.34 -9.29 4.85
CA ALA A 4 -8.28 -8.29 5.02
C ALA A 4 -6.97 -8.81 4.42
N HIS A 5 -6.12 -7.91 3.93
CA HIS A 5 -4.84 -8.24 3.29
C HIS A 5 -3.73 -7.37 3.85
N ALA A 6 -2.61 -7.98 4.24
CA ALA A 6 -1.45 -7.27 4.78
C ALA A 6 -0.45 -6.99 3.65
N VAL A 7 0.02 -5.74 3.57
CA VAL A 7 0.85 -5.24 2.46
C VAL A 7 1.94 -4.31 3.00
N LYS A 8 2.92 -3.98 2.15
CA LYS A 8 4.04 -3.09 2.51
C LYS A 8 3.93 -1.76 1.78
N ILE A 9 3.68 -0.67 2.52
CA ILE A 9 3.75 0.69 2.00
C ILE A 9 5.24 1.08 1.86
N ILE A 10 5.64 1.51 0.67
CA ILE A 10 7.05 1.84 0.35
C ILE A 10 7.24 3.27 -0.17
N GLY A 11 6.16 4.01 -0.38
CA GLY A 11 6.24 5.39 -0.86
C GLY A 11 4.86 6.02 -1.02
N TRP A 12 4.83 7.23 -1.54
CA TRP A 12 3.61 7.98 -1.83
C TRP A 12 3.86 8.94 -2.99
N GLY A 13 2.77 9.42 -3.57
CA GLY A 13 2.85 10.42 -4.63
C GLY A 13 1.51 11.09 -4.89
N LYS A 14 1.43 11.69 -6.08
CA LYS A 14 0.23 12.29 -6.66
C LYS A 14 0.24 12.01 -8.16
N GLU A 15 -0.87 11.54 -8.71
CA GLU A 15 -1.05 11.39 -10.16
C GLU A 15 -2.36 12.07 -10.55
N ASN A 16 -2.31 12.98 -11.53
CA ASN A 16 -3.48 13.75 -11.98
C ASN A 16 -4.27 14.36 -10.82
N ASP A 17 -3.55 14.98 -9.89
CA ASP A 17 -4.08 15.55 -8.64
C ASP A 17 -4.70 14.56 -7.63
N VAL A 18 -4.62 13.26 -7.87
CA VAL A 18 -5.06 12.22 -6.92
C VAL A 18 -3.87 11.71 -6.09
N PRO A 19 -3.88 11.90 -4.75
CA PRO A 19 -2.83 11.39 -3.87
C PRO A 19 -2.89 9.86 -3.72
N TYR A 20 -1.74 9.19 -3.73
CA TYR A 20 -1.66 7.74 -3.55
C TYR A 20 -0.58 7.29 -2.56
N TRP A 21 -0.75 6.09 -2.01
CA TRP A 21 0.30 5.25 -1.42
C TRP A 21 0.83 4.29 -2.49
N LEU A 22 2.15 4.15 -2.60
CA LEU A 22 2.80 3.10 -3.39
C LEU A 22 3.00 1.88 -2.50
N VAL A 23 2.46 0.75 -2.93
CA VAL A 23 2.37 -0.46 -2.11
C VAL A 23 2.95 -1.66 -2.86
N ALA A 24 3.83 -2.40 -2.19
CA ALA A 24 4.32 -3.69 -2.67
C ALA A 24 3.36 -4.79 -2.23
N ASN A 25 2.83 -5.55 -3.19
CA ASN A 25 1.99 -6.72 -2.93
C ASN A 25 2.85 -7.98 -2.75
N SER A 26 2.20 -9.09 -2.38
CA SER A 26 2.81 -10.40 -2.14
C SER A 26 2.28 -11.49 -3.08
N TRP A 27 1.75 -11.12 -4.25
CA TRP A 27 1.16 -12.03 -5.24
C TRP A 27 2.00 -12.12 -6.51
N ASN A 28 3.32 -12.24 -6.34
CA ASN A 28 4.30 -12.33 -7.43
C ASN A 28 4.35 -11.07 -8.32
N THR A 29 5.31 -10.99 -9.24
CA THR A 29 5.57 -9.81 -10.08
C THR A 29 4.68 -9.71 -11.31
N ASP A 30 4.00 -10.79 -11.70
CA ASP A 30 3.05 -10.81 -12.82
C ASP A 30 1.69 -10.19 -12.48
N TRP A 31 1.47 -9.84 -11.21
CA TRP A 31 0.27 -9.15 -10.75
C TRP A 31 0.46 -7.64 -10.72
N GLY A 32 -0.54 -6.89 -11.20
CA GLY A 32 -0.58 -5.43 -11.07
C GLY A 32 0.50 -4.72 -11.87
N GLU A 33 1.14 -3.74 -11.24
CA GLU A 33 2.24 -2.96 -11.82
C GLU A 33 3.57 -3.60 -11.37
N ASP A 34 3.98 -4.72 -11.97
CA ASP A 34 5.19 -5.47 -11.59
C ASP A 34 5.22 -5.93 -10.11
N GLY A 35 4.08 -6.33 -9.57
CA GLY A 35 3.89 -6.71 -8.15
C GLY A 35 3.51 -5.55 -7.24
N TYR A 36 3.37 -4.34 -7.79
CA TYR A 36 2.97 -3.14 -7.05
C TYR A 36 1.55 -2.70 -7.39
N PHE A 37 1.01 -1.84 -6.53
CA PHE A 37 -0.21 -1.11 -6.81
C PHE A 37 -0.21 0.24 -6.09
N ARG A 38 -1.16 1.08 -6.50
CA ARG A 38 -1.41 2.39 -5.93
C ARG A 38 -2.81 2.41 -5.32
N ILE A 39 -2.95 3.01 -4.14
CA ILE A 39 -4.23 3.13 -3.44
C ILE A 39 -4.42 4.55 -2.93
N LEU A 40 -5.66 5.02 -2.95
CA LEU A 40 -6.04 6.36 -2.52
C LEU A 40 -5.51 6.66 -1.11
N ARG A 41 -4.78 7.78 -1.00
CA ARG A 41 -4.16 8.24 0.24
C ARG A 41 -4.91 9.46 0.78
N GLY A 42 -5.02 9.55 2.11
CA GLY A 42 -5.60 10.69 2.83
C GLY A 42 -7.08 10.54 3.15
N GLU A 43 -7.70 9.41 2.77
CA GLU A 43 -9.11 9.12 3.03
C GLU A 43 -9.32 7.82 3.82
N ASN A 44 -8.24 7.21 4.33
CA ASN A 44 -8.29 5.87 4.94
C ASN A 44 -9.04 4.85 4.06
N HIS A 45 -8.85 4.94 2.74
CA HIS A 45 -9.56 4.13 1.76
C HIS A 45 -9.32 2.64 2.03
N CYS A 46 -10.38 1.83 2.08
CA CYS A 46 -10.31 0.42 2.47
C CYS A 46 -9.60 0.15 3.82
N ASN A 47 -9.61 1.10 4.75
CA ASN A 47 -8.91 1.05 6.04
C ASN A 47 -7.37 0.96 5.94
N ILE A 48 -6.77 1.36 4.82
CA ILE A 48 -5.32 1.25 4.60
C ILE A 48 -4.48 2.06 5.60
N GLU A 49 -5.05 3.12 6.20
CA GLU A 49 -4.36 4.01 7.15
C GLU A 49 -4.67 3.67 8.62
N LYS A 50 -5.46 2.61 8.86
CA LYS A 50 -5.96 2.26 10.20
C LYS A 50 -5.02 1.35 11.00
N ALA A 51 -4.27 0.48 10.34
CA ALA A 51 -3.53 -0.63 10.98
C ALA A 51 -2.05 -0.66 10.55
N ILE A 52 -1.38 0.50 10.62
CA ILE A 52 0.04 0.61 10.29
C ILE A 52 0.89 0.20 11.50
N VAL A 53 1.82 -0.74 11.28
CA VAL A 53 2.77 -1.21 12.29
C VAL A 53 4.19 -1.10 11.72
N ILE A 54 5.13 -0.62 12.53
CA ILE A 54 6.54 -0.50 12.16
C ILE A 54 7.43 -1.12 13.24
N GLY A 55 8.67 -1.46 12.87
CA GLY A 55 9.71 -1.92 13.79
C GLY A 55 11.06 -1.31 13.44
N VAL A 56 11.90 -1.08 14.44
CA VAL A 56 13.27 -0.58 14.27
C VAL A 56 14.23 -1.75 14.53
N PRO A 57 15.05 -2.15 13.55
CA PRO A 57 16.04 -3.21 13.75
C PRO A 57 17.05 -2.84 14.84
N ARG A 58 17.47 -3.83 15.64
CA ARG A 58 18.64 -3.69 16.49
C ARG A 58 19.89 -3.89 15.64
N LEU A 59 20.77 -2.89 15.63
CA LEU A 59 22.10 -2.97 15.00
C LEU A 59 23.04 -3.84 15.82
#